data_AF-A0A444USE8-F1
#
_entry.id   AF-A0A444USE8-F1
#
_cell.length_a   1.000
_cell.length_b   1.000
_cell.length_c   1.000
_cell.angle_alpha   90.00
_cell.angle_beta   90.00
_cell.angle_gamma   90.00
#
_symmetry.space_group_name_H-M   'P 1'
#
loop_
_entity.id
_entity.type
_entity.pdbx_description
1 polymer ?
#
loop_
_entity_poly.entity_id
_entity_poly.type
_entity_poly.pdbx_seq_one_letter_code
_entity_poly.pdbx_strand_id
1 'polypeptide(L)'
;MPLLHREFAKSIKRLPKTYDKDTRASYRSLIDVYGTHFIKQVQLGGKVKSTTSIRTCEASLKGLSETEVKDCLDFEASATIGQAANFKTEAHHCKKDQKKLGTAQNFHSMFSDRHSEVTGGQAGTTDLLFSGETDPAAYKQWMESLKTNPDVIFYSLLPIHNLVRFKGPKKDNLKQALLDYILENALLKTCSDQCKRGSSPSTRDPCSCVCQGSSDINSQCCPTQPGLAKLSVVVSKATGLWGDTTSKTDAFVKVSYGSKTVQTAVIYNNDNPVWGVRFDFGPVKMSMAEELKFEVWDEDNTWYKRWNDLLGKCAIKLRRGSDLSEMCALNHGTLFFSYTLECGPSLGGPTCMEYTPSPMSAELMKSFVSRNAVPLPRSLVAEMMKGYSRLEPSSSSGNRSQEE
;
A
#
# COMPACT_ATOMS: atom_id res chain seq x y z
N MET A 1 -14.39 -45.52 9.98
CA MET A 1 -13.33 -44.76 9.26
C MET A 1 -13.37 -45.12 7.77
N PRO A 2 -13.13 -44.16 6.86
CA PRO A 2 -13.33 -44.32 5.41
C PRO A 2 -12.27 -45.21 4.75
N LEU A 3 -12.69 -46.10 3.83
CA LEU A 3 -11.81 -47.02 3.09
C LEU A 3 -10.72 -46.24 2.32
N LEU A 4 -9.47 -46.71 2.40
CA LEU A 4 -8.34 -46.04 1.76
C LEU A 4 -8.23 -46.43 0.29
N HIS A 5 -7.96 -45.45 -0.57
CA HIS A 5 -7.62 -45.71 -1.97
C HIS A 5 -6.34 -46.56 -2.07
N ARG A 6 -6.31 -47.51 -3.00
CA ARG A 6 -5.22 -48.50 -3.13
C ARG A 6 -3.84 -47.85 -3.28
N GLU A 7 -3.76 -46.81 -4.11
CA GLU A 7 -2.48 -46.13 -4.35
C GLU A 7 -2.01 -45.33 -3.12
N PHE A 8 -2.92 -44.66 -2.40
CA PHE A 8 -2.58 -43.99 -1.15
C PHE A 8 -2.05 -45.01 -0.11
N ALA A 9 -2.73 -46.15 0.04
CA ALA A 9 -2.30 -47.20 0.94
C ALA A 9 -0.92 -47.77 0.58
N LYS A 10 -0.61 -47.92 -0.72
CA LYS A 10 0.73 -48.32 -1.20
C LYS A 10 1.78 -47.26 -0.88
N SER A 11 1.49 -45.98 -1.11
CA SER A 11 2.41 -44.88 -0.84
C SER A 11 2.78 -44.80 0.64
N ILE A 12 1.80 -44.91 1.54
CA ILE A 12 2.04 -44.99 2.99
C ILE A 12 2.91 -46.20 3.35
N LYS A 13 2.69 -47.37 2.71
CA LYS A 13 3.53 -48.56 2.94
C LYS A 13 4.97 -48.37 2.49
N ARG A 14 5.24 -47.57 1.46
CA ARG A 14 6.60 -47.27 0.95
C ARG A 14 7.35 -46.22 1.75
N LEU A 15 6.68 -45.41 2.57
CA LEU A 15 7.36 -44.43 3.42
C LEU A 15 8.44 -45.09 4.29
N PRO A 16 9.57 -44.42 4.54
CA PRO A 16 10.57 -44.87 5.50
C PRO A 16 10.00 -45.11 6.90
N LYS A 17 10.74 -45.84 7.75
CA LYS A 17 10.33 -46.08 9.16
C LYS A 17 10.69 -44.93 10.10
N THR A 18 11.62 -44.07 9.70
CA THR A 18 12.06 -42.87 10.42
C THR A 18 11.68 -41.62 9.63
N TYR A 19 11.60 -40.49 10.32
CA TYR A 19 11.54 -39.16 9.71
C TYR A 19 12.73 -38.35 10.22
N ASP A 20 13.69 -38.15 9.34
CA ASP A 20 14.99 -37.53 9.57
C ASP A 20 15.42 -36.77 8.30
N LYS A 21 16.64 -36.20 8.30
CA LYS A 21 17.13 -35.38 7.18
C LYS A 21 17.16 -36.13 5.85
N ASP A 22 17.49 -37.41 5.86
CA ASP A 22 17.66 -38.21 4.64
C ASP A 22 16.32 -38.72 4.10
N THR A 23 15.37 -38.99 5.00
CA THR A 23 14.04 -39.54 4.66
C THR A 23 12.97 -38.47 4.44
N ARG A 24 13.26 -37.21 4.79
CA ARG A 24 12.32 -36.08 4.70
C ARG A 24 11.73 -35.89 3.31
N ALA A 25 12.53 -36.07 2.24
CA ALA A 25 12.07 -35.93 0.87
C ALA A 25 10.94 -36.92 0.51
N SER A 26 10.99 -38.16 1.03
CA SER A 26 9.95 -39.16 0.79
C SER A 26 8.61 -38.79 1.42
N TYR A 27 8.65 -38.24 2.63
CA TYR A 27 7.44 -37.72 3.29
C TYR A 27 6.90 -36.48 2.58
N ARG A 28 7.80 -35.57 2.16
CA ARG A 28 7.42 -34.37 1.39
C ARG A 28 6.70 -34.75 0.10
N SER A 29 7.22 -35.71 -0.66
CA SER A 29 6.59 -36.21 -1.88
C SER A 29 5.17 -36.77 -1.64
N LEU A 30 4.93 -37.45 -0.50
CA LEU A 30 3.58 -37.89 -0.14
C LEU A 30 2.64 -36.70 0.10
N ILE A 31 3.11 -35.67 0.81
CA ILE A 31 2.33 -34.45 1.10
C ILE A 31 2.05 -33.66 -0.18
N ASP A 32 3.03 -33.54 -1.07
CA ASP A 32 2.87 -32.81 -2.34
C ASP A 32 1.82 -33.48 -3.25
N VAL A 33 1.69 -34.81 -3.20
CA VAL A 33 0.73 -35.57 -4.02
C VAL A 33 -0.67 -35.63 -3.40
N TYR A 34 -0.77 -35.89 -2.09
CA TYR A 34 -2.07 -36.14 -1.44
C TYR A 34 -2.58 -34.97 -0.58
N GLY A 35 -1.78 -33.91 -0.44
CA GLY A 35 -2.07 -32.77 0.40
C GLY A 35 -1.79 -33.02 1.89
N THR A 36 -2.03 -31.99 2.70
CA THR A 36 -1.82 -32.02 4.15
C THR A 36 -3.01 -32.61 4.91
N HIS A 37 -4.20 -32.49 4.34
CA HIS A 37 -5.48 -32.86 4.94
C HIS A 37 -6.36 -33.57 3.92
N PHE A 38 -7.34 -34.33 4.41
CA PHE A 38 -8.43 -34.83 3.60
C PHE A 38 -9.74 -34.18 4.05
N ILE A 39 -10.67 -34.06 3.10
CA ILE A 39 -12.00 -33.50 3.36
C ILE A 39 -12.85 -34.56 4.07
N LYS A 40 -13.38 -34.22 5.26
CA LYS A 40 -14.21 -35.10 6.08
C LYS A 40 -15.70 -34.89 5.81
N GLN A 41 -16.11 -33.63 5.67
CA GLN A 41 -17.48 -33.24 5.39
C GLN A 41 -17.47 -32.12 4.36
N VAL A 42 -18.52 -32.07 3.53
CA VAL A 42 -18.70 -31.07 2.49
C VAL A 42 -20.11 -30.51 2.53
N GLN A 43 -20.23 -29.25 2.15
CA GLN A 43 -21.46 -28.68 1.65
C GLN A 43 -21.26 -28.37 0.16
N LEU A 44 -22.14 -28.92 -0.67
CA LEU A 44 -22.11 -28.72 -2.11
C LEU A 44 -23.01 -27.55 -2.50
N GLY A 45 -22.64 -26.82 -3.54
CA GLY A 45 -23.40 -25.70 -4.07
C GLY A 45 -22.61 -24.86 -5.05
N GLY A 46 -22.85 -23.56 -5.04
CA GLY A 46 -22.13 -22.57 -5.83
C GLY A 46 -21.62 -21.43 -4.96
N LYS A 47 -20.44 -20.91 -5.27
CA LYS A 47 -19.85 -19.75 -4.61
C LYS A 47 -19.19 -18.85 -5.64
N VAL A 48 -19.58 -17.58 -5.65
CA VAL A 48 -18.88 -16.53 -6.40
C VAL A 48 -18.20 -15.63 -5.39
N LYS A 49 -16.90 -15.39 -5.59
CA LYS A 49 -16.11 -14.48 -4.79
C LYS A 49 -15.36 -13.55 -5.72
N SER A 50 -15.40 -12.26 -5.42
CA SER A 50 -14.64 -11.27 -6.17
C SER A 50 -13.89 -10.36 -5.21
N THR A 51 -12.58 -10.20 -5.45
CA THR A 51 -11.67 -9.43 -4.60
C THR A 51 -11.09 -8.30 -5.42
N THR A 52 -11.48 -7.06 -5.14
CA THR A 52 -11.04 -5.86 -5.87
C THR A 52 -9.92 -5.15 -5.11
N SER A 53 -8.82 -4.85 -5.81
CA SER A 53 -7.72 -4.04 -5.29
C SER A 53 -7.99 -2.56 -5.54
N ILE A 54 -8.00 -1.75 -4.49
CA ILE A 54 -8.23 -0.31 -4.58
C ILE A 54 -6.94 0.44 -4.30
N ARG A 55 -6.52 1.29 -5.25
CA ARG A 55 -5.42 2.24 -5.04
C ARG A 55 -5.93 3.41 -4.21
N THR A 56 -5.83 3.30 -2.88
CA THR A 56 -6.42 4.24 -1.92
C THR A 56 -6.13 5.71 -2.21
N CYS A 57 -4.87 6.07 -2.53
CA CYS A 57 -4.53 7.46 -2.84
C CYS A 57 -5.00 7.91 -4.23
N GLU A 58 -5.10 7.01 -5.21
CA GLU A 58 -5.68 7.33 -6.51
C GLU A 58 -7.19 7.61 -6.37
N ALA A 59 -7.90 6.81 -5.56
CA ALA A 59 -9.30 7.05 -5.23
C ALA A 59 -9.48 8.36 -4.45
N SER A 60 -8.63 8.63 -3.46
CA SER A 60 -8.64 9.86 -2.67
C SER A 60 -8.49 11.12 -3.53
N LEU A 61 -7.58 11.08 -4.51
CA LEU A 61 -7.38 12.20 -5.46
C LEU A 61 -8.60 12.46 -6.35
N LYS A 62 -9.46 11.45 -6.53
CA LYS A 62 -10.76 11.57 -7.23
C LYS A 62 -11.91 11.91 -6.28
N GLY A 63 -11.63 12.20 -5.01
CA GLY A 63 -12.62 12.57 -3.99
C GLY A 63 -13.43 11.40 -3.45
N LEU A 64 -12.87 10.18 -3.50
CA LEU A 64 -13.49 8.95 -3.01
C LEU A 64 -12.66 8.32 -1.90
N SER A 65 -13.35 7.81 -0.88
CA SER A 65 -12.81 6.92 0.13
C SER A 65 -12.90 5.46 -0.30
N GLU A 66 -12.08 4.60 0.32
CA GLU A 66 -12.13 3.15 0.10
C GLU A 66 -13.52 2.57 0.42
N THR A 67 -14.18 3.07 1.47
CA THR A 67 -15.54 2.66 1.86
C THR A 67 -16.57 3.04 0.80
N GLU A 68 -16.53 4.28 0.28
CA GLU A 68 -17.44 4.70 -0.80
C GLU A 68 -17.26 3.81 -2.05
N VAL A 69 -16.01 3.50 -2.44
CA VAL A 69 -15.75 2.59 -3.55
C VAL A 69 -16.30 1.19 -3.29
N LYS A 70 -16.03 0.64 -2.10
CA LYS A 70 -16.51 -0.69 -1.69
C LYS A 70 -18.04 -0.76 -1.73
N ASP A 71 -18.72 0.19 -1.14
CA ASP A 71 -20.18 0.19 -1.03
C ASP A 71 -20.84 0.32 -2.41
N CYS A 72 -20.22 1.06 -3.34
CA CYS A 72 -20.69 1.12 -4.72
C CYS A 72 -20.45 -0.14 -5.53
N LEU A 73 -19.31 -0.82 -5.33
CA LEU A 73 -19.07 -2.13 -5.93
C LEU A 73 -20.07 -3.17 -5.38
N ASP A 74 -20.38 -3.14 -4.08
CA ASP A 74 -21.36 -4.03 -3.46
C ASP A 74 -22.78 -3.76 -3.99
N PHE A 75 -23.13 -2.49 -4.22
CA PHE A 75 -24.39 -2.12 -4.86
C PHE A 75 -24.47 -2.64 -6.31
N GLU A 76 -23.44 -2.41 -7.11
CA GLU A 76 -23.39 -2.88 -8.52
C GLU A 76 -23.46 -4.40 -8.60
N ALA A 77 -22.72 -5.12 -7.75
CA ALA A 77 -22.79 -6.57 -7.65
C ALA A 77 -24.19 -7.06 -7.24
N SER A 78 -24.80 -6.36 -6.27
CA SER A 78 -26.14 -6.64 -5.79
C SER A 78 -27.20 -6.43 -6.88
N ALA A 79 -27.00 -5.45 -7.78
CA ALA A 79 -27.85 -5.25 -8.95
C ALA A 79 -27.78 -6.42 -9.93
N THR A 80 -26.57 -6.93 -10.23
CA THR A 80 -26.38 -8.10 -11.09
C THR A 80 -27.10 -9.35 -10.58
N ILE A 81 -27.12 -9.57 -9.26
CA ILE A 81 -27.79 -10.73 -8.66
C ILE A 81 -29.27 -10.52 -8.34
N GLY A 82 -29.87 -9.39 -8.77
CA GLY A 82 -31.29 -9.09 -8.59
C GLY A 82 -31.68 -8.64 -7.17
N GLN A 83 -30.74 -8.14 -6.37
CA GLN A 83 -30.93 -7.70 -4.99
C GLN A 83 -30.77 -6.18 -4.78
N ALA A 84 -30.72 -5.38 -5.86
CA ALA A 84 -30.57 -3.92 -5.78
C ALA A 84 -31.58 -3.21 -4.85
N ALA A 85 -32.79 -3.78 -4.69
CA ALA A 85 -33.82 -3.21 -3.82
C ALA A 85 -33.41 -3.10 -2.35
N ASN A 86 -32.42 -3.89 -1.90
CA ASN A 86 -31.90 -3.88 -0.53
C ASN A 86 -30.88 -2.75 -0.28
N PHE A 87 -30.43 -2.04 -1.33
CA PHE A 87 -29.30 -1.11 -1.29
C PHE A 87 -29.66 0.27 -1.87
N LYS A 88 -30.87 0.77 -1.56
CA LYS A 88 -31.40 2.03 -2.12
C LYS A 88 -30.60 3.26 -1.68
N THR A 89 -30.05 3.24 -0.47
CA THR A 89 -29.27 4.34 0.08
C THR A 89 -27.94 4.45 -0.66
N GLU A 90 -27.24 3.32 -0.81
CA GLU A 90 -25.99 3.16 -1.55
C GLU A 90 -26.20 3.60 -3.00
N ALA A 91 -27.31 3.21 -3.65
CA ALA A 91 -27.62 3.65 -5.01
C ALA A 91 -27.62 5.18 -5.18
N HIS A 92 -28.17 5.92 -4.20
CA HIS A 92 -28.19 7.38 -4.23
C HIS A 92 -26.78 7.96 -4.00
N HIS A 93 -26.02 7.40 -3.06
CA HIS A 93 -24.64 7.81 -2.80
C HIS A 93 -23.73 7.56 -4.00
N CYS A 94 -23.81 6.38 -4.61
CA CYS A 94 -23.00 6.01 -5.77
C CYS A 94 -23.28 6.89 -6.98
N LYS A 95 -24.54 7.28 -7.22
CA LYS A 95 -24.85 8.27 -8.27
C LYS A 95 -24.24 9.64 -7.99
N LYS A 96 -24.16 10.06 -6.73
CA LYS A 96 -23.50 11.32 -6.33
C LYS A 96 -21.98 11.21 -6.51
N ASP A 97 -21.40 10.08 -6.14
CA ASP A 97 -19.97 9.83 -6.20
C ASP A 97 -19.48 9.63 -7.65
N GLN A 98 -20.30 9.03 -8.51
CA GLN A 98 -20.04 8.96 -9.95
C GLN A 98 -19.91 10.36 -10.57
N LYS A 99 -20.69 11.34 -10.11
CA LYS A 99 -20.54 12.74 -10.56
C LYS A 99 -19.20 13.36 -10.15
N LYS A 100 -18.63 12.98 -8.99
CA LYS A 100 -17.30 13.45 -8.56
C LYS A 100 -16.19 12.95 -9.49
N LEU A 101 -16.35 11.75 -10.06
CA LEU A 101 -15.38 11.14 -10.96
C LEU A 101 -15.30 11.85 -12.33
N GLY A 102 -16.29 12.67 -12.69
CA GLY A 102 -16.33 13.36 -14.00
C GLY A 102 -16.45 12.39 -15.19
N THR A 103 -16.84 11.13 -14.94
CA THR A 103 -17.01 10.11 -15.98
C THR A 103 -18.43 9.54 -15.93
N ALA A 104 -18.93 9.06 -17.08
CA ALA A 104 -20.17 8.29 -17.16
C ALA A 104 -19.95 6.79 -16.88
N GLN A 105 -18.76 6.39 -16.43
CA GLN A 105 -18.41 4.98 -16.22
C GLN A 105 -18.89 4.49 -14.85
N ASN A 106 -19.18 3.19 -14.76
CA ASN A 106 -19.53 2.50 -13.52
C ASN A 106 -18.31 2.22 -12.64
N PHE A 107 -18.52 1.97 -11.36
CA PHE A 107 -17.45 1.71 -10.40
C PHE A 107 -16.68 0.43 -10.75
N HIS A 108 -17.35 -0.66 -11.13
CA HIS A 108 -16.67 -1.91 -11.51
C HIS A 108 -15.77 -1.77 -12.74
N SER A 109 -16.06 -0.83 -13.63
CA SER A 109 -15.22 -0.52 -14.79
C SER A 109 -13.98 0.27 -14.38
N MET A 110 -14.16 1.27 -13.51
CA MET A 110 -13.10 2.12 -12.97
C MET A 110 -12.17 1.37 -12.01
N PHE A 111 -12.72 0.44 -11.23
CA PHE A 111 -12.02 -0.38 -10.24
C PHE A 111 -12.05 -1.85 -10.69
N SER A 112 -11.37 -2.10 -11.80
CA SER A 112 -11.34 -3.40 -12.49
C SER A 112 -10.17 -4.30 -12.13
N ASP A 113 -9.22 -3.83 -11.30
CA ASP A 113 -8.14 -4.66 -10.75
C ASP A 113 -8.72 -5.66 -9.74
N ARG A 114 -9.13 -6.82 -10.25
CA ARG A 114 -10.01 -7.74 -9.54
C ARG A 114 -9.67 -9.18 -9.84
N HIS A 115 -9.75 -9.99 -8.79
CA HIS A 115 -9.66 -11.44 -8.87
C HIS A 115 -11.04 -12.05 -8.59
N SER A 116 -11.62 -12.70 -9.60
CA SER A 116 -12.92 -13.38 -9.50
C SER A 116 -12.75 -14.90 -9.52
N GLU A 117 -13.34 -15.56 -8.52
CA GLU A 117 -13.35 -17.00 -8.33
C GLU A 117 -14.80 -17.49 -8.36
N VAL A 118 -15.11 -18.42 -9.26
CA VAL A 118 -16.42 -19.07 -9.39
C VAL A 118 -16.25 -20.56 -9.13
N THR A 119 -16.91 -21.06 -8.08
CA THR A 119 -16.91 -22.47 -7.68
C THR A 119 -18.30 -23.06 -7.89
N GLY A 120 -18.36 -24.22 -8.55
CA GLY A 120 -19.61 -24.88 -8.92
C GLY A 120 -20.34 -24.21 -10.09
N GLY A 121 -21.24 -24.96 -10.70
CA GLY A 121 -22.01 -24.58 -11.88
C GLY A 121 -21.20 -24.68 -13.17
N GLN A 122 -21.87 -24.40 -14.29
CA GLN A 122 -21.23 -24.29 -15.59
C GLN A 122 -20.76 -22.84 -15.77
N ALA A 123 -19.45 -22.63 -15.76
CA ALA A 123 -18.87 -21.30 -15.90
C ALA A 123 -18.80 -20.91 -17.39
N GLY A 124 -19.70 -20.02 -17.83
CA GLY A 124 -19.59 -19.34 -19.12
C GLY A 124 -18.79 -18.03 -19.05
N THR A 125 -18.91 -17.30 -17.94
CA THR A 125 -18.31 -15.98 -17.70
C THR A 125 -17.54 -15.99 -16.39
N THR A 126 -16.32 -15.42 -16.38
CA THR A 126 -15.41 -15.46 -15.22
C THR A 126 -15.74 -14.45 -14.12
N ASP A 127 -16.50 -13.39 -14.44
CA ASP A 127 -16.79 -12.29 -13.52
C ASP A 127 -18.31 -12.08 -13.30
N LEU A 128 -18.96 -13.11 -12.74
CA LEU A 128 -20.41 -13.18 -12.60
C LEU A 128 -21.06 -12.03 -11.79
N LEU A 129 -20.34 -11.40 -10.85
CA LEU A 129 -20.91 -10.32 -10.04
C LEU A 129 -20.99 -9.00 -10.80
N PHE A 130 -20.16 -8.81 -11.82
CA PHE A 130 -20.03 -7.53 -12.54
C PHE A 130 -20.26 -7.68 -14.04
N SER A 131 -20.82 -8.80 -14.47
CA SER A 131 -21.18 -9.06 -15.87
C SER A 131 -22.57 -8.53 -16.25
N GLY A 132 -23.31 -7.91 -15.32
CA GLY A 132 -24.73 -7.58 -15.52
C GLY A 132 -25.02 -6.70 -16.74
N GLU A 133 -24.07 -5.87 -17.18
CA GLU A 133 -24.22 -5.05 -18.39
C GLU A 133 -23.88 -5.80 -19.68
N THR A 134 -22.89 -6.70 -19.63
CA THR A 134 -22.39 -7.44 -20.80
C THR A 134 -23.15 -8.74 -21.04
N ASP A 135 -23.59 -9.38 -19.96
CA ASP A 135 -24.33 -10.65 -19.95
C ASP A 135 -25.29 -10.68 -18.74
N PRO A 136 -26.49 -10.07 -18.88
CA PRO A 136 -27.49 -10.03 -17.82
C PRO A 136 -28.03 -11.41 -17.41
N ALA A 137 -27.88 -12.42 -18.26
CA ALA A 137 -28.41 -13.77 -18.02
C ALA A 137 -27.39 -14.67 -17.31
N ALA A 138 -26.09 -14.36 -17.37
CA ALA A 138 -24.99 -15.16 -16.84
C ALA A 138 -25.25 -15.70 -15.43
N TYR A 139 -25.56 -14.80 -14.48
CA TYR A 139 -25.75 -15.19 -13.08
C TYR A 139 -26.92 -16.15 -12.90
N LYS A 140 -28.04 -15.91 -13.59
CA LYS A 140 -29.23 -16.77 -13.50
C LYS A 140 -28.99 -18.14 -14.14
N GLN A 141 -28.30 -18.18 -15.27
CA GLN A 141 -27.91 -19.44 -15.93
C GLN A 141 -26.94 -20.25 -15.06
N TRP A 142 -25.94 -19.57 -14.48
CA TRP A 142 -25.01 -20.18 -13.53
C TRP A 142 -25.77 -20.77 -12.33
N MET A 143 -26.64 -19.98 -11.68
CA MET A 143 -27.49 -20.43 -10.57
C MET A 143 -28.30 -21.68 -10.92
N GLU A 144 -28.90 -21.73 -12.11
CA GLU A 144 -29.71 -22.88 -12.54
C GLU A 144 -28.85 -24.13 -12.76
N SER A 145 -27.62 -23.96 -13.29
CA SER A 145 -26.68 -25.06 -13.52
C SER A 145 -26.17 -25.72 -12.22
N LEU A 146 -26.28 -25.04 -11.07
CA LEU A 146 -25.89 -25.60 -9.77
C LEU A 146 -26.71 -26.83 -9.37
N LYS A 147 -27.91 -26.99 -9.93
CA LYS A 147 -28.78 -28.15 -9.66
C LYS A 147 -28.16 -29.45 -10.16
N THR A 148 -27.38 -29.40 -11.24
CA THR A 148 -26.76 -30.57 -11.88
C THR A 148 -25.25 -30.60 -11.69
N ASN A 149 -24.61 -29.44 -11.54
CA ASN A 149 -23.15 -29.31 -11.45
C ASN A 149 -22.72 -28.58 -10.15
N PRO A 150 -23.12 -29.01 -8.94
CA PRO A 150 -22.64 -28.37 -7.71
C PRO A 150 -21.18 -28.73 -7.42
N ASP A 151 -20.49 -27.89 -6.67
CA ASP A 151 -19.12 -28.13 -6.21
C ASP A 151 -18.98 -27.84 -4.71
N VAL A 152 -17.85 -28.19 -4.11
CA VAL A 152 -17.59 -28.04 -2.68
C VAL A 152 -17.39 -26.56 -2.32
N ILE A 153 -18.36 -25.97 -1.63
CA ILE A 153 -18.32 -24.54 -1.22
C ILE A 153 -17.89 -24.34 0.23
N PHE A 154 -18.15 -25.34 1.08
CA PHE A 154 -17.65 -25.42 2.45
C PHE A 154 -17.20 -26.83 2.75
N TYR A 155 -16.16 -26.95 3.56
CA TYR A 155 -15.60 -28.25 3.91
C TYR A 155 -14.96 -28.22 5.29
N SER A 156 -14.95 -29.38 5.96
CA SER A 156 -14.14 -29.62 7.15
C SER A 156 -12.98 -30.55 6.83
N LEU A 157 -11.79 -30.21 7.35
CA LEU A 157 -10.55 -30.92 7.08
C LEU A 157 -10.12 -31.75 8.29
N LEU A 158 -9.55 -32.92 8.02
CA LEU A 158 -8.79 -33.69 9.01
C LEU A 158 -7.38 -33.98 8.48
N PRO A 159 -6.34 -33.94 9.35
CA PRO A 159 -4.97 -34.21 8.92
C PRO A 159 -4.82 -35.60 8.30
N ILE A 160 -4.05 -35.70 7.22
CA ILE A 160 -3.93 -36.95 6.45
C ILE A 160 -3.25 -38.09 7.23
N HIS A 161 -2.44 -37.77 8.26
CA HIS A 161 -1.86 -38.78 9.15
C HIS A 161 -2.92 -39.61 9.90
N ASN A 162 -4.14 -39.07 10.09
CA ASN A 162 -5.25 -39.82 10.69
C ASN A 162 -5.76 -40.97 9.81
N LEU A 163 -5.40 -40.99 8.53
CA LEU A 163 -5.71 -42.09 7.62
C LEU A 163 -4.71 -43.26 7.72
N VAL A 164 -3.60 -43.10 8.44
CA VAL A 164 -2.60 -44.16 8.62
C VAL A 164 -3.10 -45.17 9.65
N ARG A 165 -3.50 -46.36 9.16
CA ARG A 165 -4.12 -47.43 9.97
C ARG A 165 -3.15 -48.49 10.50
N PHE A 166 -1.96 -48.57 9.90
CA PHE A 166 -0.99 -49.62 10.24
C PHE A 166 -0.29 -49.27 11.55
N LYS A 167 -0.06 -50.27 12.40
CA LYS A 167 0.78 -50.12 13.59
C LYS A 167 2.21 -49.75 13.18
N GLY A 168 2.85 -48.88 13.95
CA GLY A 168 4.25 -48.47 13.74
C GLY A 168 4.43 -46.94 13.69
N PRO A 169 5.68 -46.48 13.53
CA PRO A 169 6.05 -45.07 13.70
C PRO A 169 5.56 -44.15 12.58
N LYS A 170 5.10 -44.70 11.46
CA LYS A 170 4.80 -43.92 10.24
C LYS A 170 3.70 -42.88 10.42
N LYS A 171 2.74 -43.15 11.31
CA LYS A 171 1.67 -42.19 11.62
C LYS A 171 2.24 -40.92 12.27
N ASP A 172 3.05 -41.10 13.30
CA ASP A 172 3.64 -40.00 14.07
C ASP A 172 4.71 -39.28 13.25
N ASN A 173 5.50 -40.02 12.47
CA ASN A 173 6.43 -39.44 11.50
C ASN A 173 5.70 -38.58 10.44
N LEU A 174 4.57 -39.05 9.91
CA LEU A 174 3.78 -38.27 8.94
C LEU A 174 3.15 -37.06 9.60
N LYS A 175 2.70 -37.18 10.86
CA LYS A 175 2.23 -36.04 11.65
C LYS A 175 3.33 -34.98 11.79
N GLN A 176 4.54 -35.38 12.15
CA GLN A 176 5.68 -34.47 12.24
C GLN A 176 6.01 -33.84 10.88
N ALA A 177 6.08 -34.63 9.82
CA ALA A 177 6.35 -34.13 8.47
C ALA A 177 5.31 -33.12 7.96
N LEU A 178 4.04 -33.28 8.34
CA LEU A 178 2.98 -32.31 8.05
C LEU A 178 3.20 -30.99 8.80
N LEU A 179 3.61 -31.07 10.07
CA LEU A 179 3.92 -29.89 10.87
C LEU A 179 5.11 -29.11 10.28
N ASP A 180 6.20 -29.82 9.94
CA ASP A 180 7.35 -29.26 9.23
C ASP A 180 6.91 -28.58 7.93
N TYR A 181 6.12 -29.28 7.09
CA TYR A 181 5.62 -28.74 5.84
C TYR A 181 4.84 -27.44 6.03
N ILE A 182 3.90 -27.41 6.98
CA ILE A 182 3.03 -26.24 7.19
C ILE A 182 3.85 -25.06 7.69
N LEU A 183 4.73 -25.27 8.68
CA LEU A 183 5.53 -24.18 9.26
C LEU A 183 6.56 -23.62 8.28
N GLU A 184 7.12 -24.45 7.40
CA GLU A 184 8.08 -24.00 6.39
C GLU A 184 7.47 -23.18 5.26
N ASN A 185 6.18 -23.38 4.99
CA ASN A 185 5.42 -22.59 4.02
C ASN A 185 4.64 -21.45 4.70
N ALA A 186 4.78 -21.28 6.02
CA ALA A 186 4.10 -20.21 6.75
C ALA A 186 4.70 -18.85 6.37
N LEU A 187 3.82 -17.85 6.26
CA LEU A 187 4.21 -16.47 6.02
C LEU A 187 4.08 -15.67 7.32
N LEU A 188 5.12 -14.93 7.66
CA LEU A 188 5.11 -13.98 8.76
C LEU A 188 4.66 -12.62 8.23
N LYS A 189 3.65 -12.03 8.89
CA LYS A 189 3.29 -10.65 8.62
C LYS A 189 4.42 -9.74 9.06
N THR A 190 5.04 -9.07 8.12
CA THR A 190 6.12 -8.11 8.34
C THR A 190 5.90 -6.99 7.36
N CYS A 191 5.84 -5.76 7.84
CA CYS A 191 5.60 -4.61 6.99
C CYS A 191 6.91 -4.22 6.29
N SER A 192 6.87 -3.94 4.98
CA SER A 192 8.05 -3.54 4.22
C SER A 192 8.67 -2.24 4.73
N ASP A 193 7.83 -1.36 5.25
CA ASP A 193 8.20 -0.01 5.68
C ASP A 193 7.52 0.33 7.01
N GLN A 194 8.12 1.26 7.74
CA GLN A 194 7.53 1.87 8.93
C GLN A 194 6.80 3.16 8.55
N CYS A 195 5.79 3.51 9.36
CA CYS A 195 5.12 4.79 9.22
C CYS A 195 6.10 5.95 9.46
N LYS A 196 6.07 6.94 8.57
CA LYS A 196 6.94 8.12 8.65
C LYS A 196 6.58 8.96 9.89
N ARG A 197 7.52 9.81 10.33
CA ARG A 197 7.29 10.73 11.47
C ARG A 197 6.01 11.56 11.23
N GLY A 198 5.09 11.54 12.20
CA GLY A 198 3.79 12.21 12.10
C GLY A 198 2.64 11.30 11.65
N SER A 199 2.90 10.01 11.40
CA SER A 199 1.88 8.99 11.20
C SER A 199 2.08 7.79 12.11
N SER A 200 1.01 7.03 12.31
CA SER A 200 0.97 5.88 13.22
C SER A 200 0.40 4.65 12.52
N PRO A 201 0.80 3.42 12.90
CA PRO A 201 0.18 2.21 12.40
C PRO A 201 -1.32 2.17 12.68
N SER A 202 -2.11 1.67 11.73
CA SER A 202 -3.54 1.43 11.92
C SER A 202 -3.77 0.28 12.89
N THR A 203 -4.84 0.38 13.69
CA THR A 203 -5.28 -0.70 14.60
C THR A 203 -5.79 -1.92 13.84
N ARG A 204 -6.36 -1.73 12.64
CA ARG A 204 -6.87 -2.82 11.79
C ARG A 204 -5.77 -3.52 11.01
N ASP A 205 -4.80 -2.75 10.52
CA ASP A 205 -3.67 -3.26 9.77
C ASP A 205 -2.38 -2.53 10.16
N PRO A 206 -1.49 -3.17 10.94
CA PRO A 206 -0.22 -2.56 11.36
C PRO A 206 0.71 -2.14 10.22
N CYS A 207 0.49 -2.65 9.01
CA CYS A 207 1.28 -2.28 7.83
C CYS A 207 0.68 -1.11 7.03
N SER A 208 -0.47 -0.62 7.45
CA SER A 208 -1.11 0.57 6.89
C SER A 208 -0.97 1.73 7.87
N CYS A 209 -0.63 2.92 7.37
CA CYS A 209 -0.41 4.11 8.18
C CYS A 209 -1.64 5.00 8.24
N VAL A 210 -1.85 5.63 9.39
CA VAL A 210 -2.85 6.66 9.62
C VAL A 210 -2.13 7.98 9.88
N CYS A 211 -2.52 9.01 9.15
CA CYS A 211 -1.97 10.35 9.28
C CYS A 211 -2.93 11.27 10.03
N GLN A 212 -2.40 12.27 10.73
CA GLN A 212 -3.22 13.38 11.20
C GLN A 212 -3.62 14.23 10.00
N GLY A 213 -4.93 14.37 9.77
CA GLY A 213 -5.46 15.15 8.65
C GLY A 213 -4.96 16.60 8.69
N SER A 214 -4.51 17.09 7.54
CA SER A 214 -4.07 18.47 7.31
C SER A 214 -4.72 18.99 6.02
N SER A 215 -4.46 20.25 5.65
CA SER A 215 -4.91 20.81 4.38
C SER A 215 -4.49 19.99 3.16
N ASP A 216 -3.35 19.31 3.26
CA ASP A 216 -2.64 18.72 2.11
C ASP A 216 -2.60 17.20 2.13
N ILE A 217 -2.85 16.59 3.29
CA ILE A 217 -2.82 15.13 3.49
C ILE A 217 -4.04 14.70 4.31
N ASN A 218 -4.73 13.65 3.85
CA ASN A 218 -5.88 13.06 4.54
C ASN A 218 -5.45 12.01 5.59
N SER A 219 -6.43 11.42 6.29
CA SER A 219 -6.17 10.42 7.34
C SER A 219 -5.53 9.12 6.83
N GLN A 220 -5.63 8.83 5.53
CA GLN A 220 -5.00 7.67 4.87
C GLN A 220 -3.59 8.01 4.33
N CYS A 221 -3.01 9.12 4.76
CA CYS A 221 -1.71 9.60 4.30
C CYS A 221 -1.65 9.92 2.79
N CYS A 222 -2.81 10.14 2.17
CA CYS A 222 -2.93 10.48 0.75
C CYS A 222 -3.07 11.99 0.56
N PRO A 223 -2.57 12.53 -0.56
CA PRO A 223 -2.74 13.94 -0.92
C PRO A 223 -4.23 14.28 -1.06
N THR A 224 -4.63 15.46 -0.60
CA THR A 224 -6.04 15.92 -0.69
C THR A 224 -6.43 16.40 -2.09
N GLN A 225 -5.45 16.80 -2.91
CA GLN A 225 -5.66 17.24 -4.29
C GLN A 225 -4.39 17.06 -5.14
N PRO A 226 -4.52 16.96 -6.47
CA PRO A 226 -3.37 17.00 -7.38
C PRO A 226 -2.60 18.33 -7.29
N GLY A 227 -1.31 18.28 -7.62
CA GLY A 227 -0.43 19.45 -7.68
C GLY A 227 0.20 19.83 -6.34
N LEU A 228 -0.07 19.12 -5.26
CA LEU A 228 0.56 19.41 -3.97
C LEU A 228 2.05 19.03 -3.97
N ALA A 229 2.87 19.92 -3.42
CA ALA A 229 4.32 19.75 -3.29
C ALA A 229 4.84 20.41 -2.00
N LYS A 230 6.06 20.07 -1.59
CA LYS A 230 6.82 20.76 -0.56
C LYS A 230 7.91 21.57 -1.22
N LEU A 231 7.99 22.86 -0.87
CA LEU A 231 8.98 23.79 -1.41
C LEU A 231 9.88 24.29 -0.28
N SER A 232 11.19 24.13 -0.44
CA SER A 232 12.20 24.79 0.40
C SER A 232 13.13 25.61 -0.47
N VAL A 233 13.41 26.84 -0.06
CA VAL A 233 14.22 27.81 -0.80
C VAL A 233 15.39 28.25 0.07
N VAL A 234 16.59 28.28 -0.48
CA VAL A 234 17.80 28.78 0.18
C VAL A 234 18.28 30.02 -0.54
N VAL A 235 18.20 31.17 0.13
CA VAL A 235 18.79 32.42 -0.36
C VAL A 235 20.26 32.42 0.06
N SER A 236 21.16 32.27 -0.91
CA SER A 236 22.58 32.04 -0.62
C SER A 236 23.33 33.36 -0.44
N LYS A 237 23.48 34.13 -1.52
CA LYS A 237 24.26 35.37 -1.55
C LYS A 237 23.88 36.25 -2.73
N ALA A 238 24.28 37.51 -2.70
CA ALA A 238 24.33 38.36 -3.87
C ALA A 238 25.74 38.92 -4.06
N THR A 239 26.05 39.38 -5.28
CA THR A 239 27.35 39.98 -5.61
C THR A 239 27.16 41.20 -6.47
N GLY A 240 27.93 42.27 -6.20
CA GLY A 240 27.94 43.49 -7.00
C GLY A 240 26.64 44.29 -6.94
N LEU A 241 25.94 44.25 -5.80
CA LEU A 241 24.77 45.11 -5.58
C LEU A 241 25.19 46.59 -5.51
N TRP A 242 24.27 47.48 -5.89
CA TRP A 242 24.47 48.91 -5.79
C TRP A 242 23.10 49.60 -5.65
N GLY A 243 22.81 50.12 -4.46
CA GLY A 243 21.62 50.94 -4.19
C GLY A 243 21.99 52.31 -3.65
N ASP A 244 22.90 52.36 -2.68
CA ASP A 244 23.41 53.60 -2.12
C ASP A 244 24.45 54.34 -2.97
N THR A 245 24.40 55.67 -2.93
CA THR A 245 25.39 56.54 -3.61
C THR A 245 26.58 56.93 -2.74
N THR A 246 26.44 56.88 -1.42
CA THR A 246 27.45 57.34 -0.44
C THR A 246 27.97 56.23 0.48
N SER A 247 27.19 55.17 0.68
CA SER A 247 27.53 53.94 1.41
C SER A 247 27.50 52.72 0.49
N LYS A 248 27.83 51.55 1.03
CA LYS A 248 27.50 50.27 0.38
C LYS A 248 26.07 49.89 0.72
N THR A 249 25.50 49.05 -0.13
CA THR A 249 24.11 48.57 -0.07
C THR A 249 23.77 47.89 1.27
N ASP A 250 22.59 48.20 1.84
CA ASP A 250 21.95 47.59 3.02
C ASP A 250 20.89 46.55 2.60
N ALA A 251 21.34 45.42 2.07
CA ALA A 251 20.47 44.53 1.29
C ALA A 251 19.66 43.50 2.10
N PHE A 252 18.43 43.24 1.65
CA PHE A 252 17.64 42.06 2.01
C PHE A 252 16.83 41.52 0.82
N VAL A 253 16.37 40.27 0.93
CA VAL A 253 15.61 39.59 -0.13
C VAL A 253 14.23 39.21 0.37
N LYS A 254 13.19 39.60 -0.37
CA LYS A 254 11.84 39.04 -0.24
C LYS A 254 11.68 37.89 -1.22
N VAL A 255 11.17 36.77 -0.74
CA VAL A 255 10.86 35.59 -1.55
C VAL A 255 9.36 35.33 -1.46
N SER A 256 8.68 35.22 -2.60
CA SER A 256 7.25 34.97 -2.64
C SER A 256 6.86 33.83 -3.59
N TYR A 257 5.89 33.03 -3.17
CA TYR A 257 5.25 31.99 -3.98
C TYR A 257 3.78 31.87 -3.57
N GLY A 258 2.87 32.02 -4.53
CA GLY A 258 1.44 32.12 -4.26
C GLY A 258 1.14 33.29 -3.31
N SER A 259 0.46 33.01 -2.20
CA SER A 259 0.13 34.00 -1.15
C SER A 259 1.20 34.14 -0.06
N LYS A 260 2.23 33.30 -0.06
CA LYS A 260 3.26 33.31 0.99
C LYS A 260 4.42 34.20 0.57
N THR A 261 4.83 35.08 1.46
CA THR A 261 6.04 35.92 1.31
C THR A 261 6.87 35.81 2.58
N VAL A 262 8.18 35.58 2.41
CA VAL A 262 9.18 35.54 3.48
C VAL A 262 10.32 36.50 3.15
N GLN A 263 11.10 36.87 4.16
CA GLN A 263 12.17 37.86 4.01
C GLN A 263 13.41 37.44 4.79
N THR A 264 14.60 37.73 4.23
CA THR A 264 15.89 37.58 4.91
C THR A 264 16.12 38.69 5.93
N ALA A 265 17.07 38.48 6.84
CA ALA A 265 17.65 39.60 7.59
C ALA A 265 18.34 40.58 6.63
N VAL A 266 18.42 41.83 7.06
CA VAL A 266 19.16 42.89 6.36
C VAL A 266 20.64 42.73 6.68
N ILE A 267 21.49 42.81 5.66
CA ILE A 267 22.95 42.84 5.81
C ILE A 267 23.40 44.24 5.41
N TYR A 268 23.82 45.01 6.42
CA TYR A 268 24.18 46.40 6.24
C TYR A 268 25.59 46.58 5.63
N ASN A 269 25.75 47.64 4.84
CA ASN A 269 26.98 48.19 4.28
C ASN A 269 27.83 47.13 3.55
N ASN A 270 27.19 46.35 2.67
CA ASN A 270 27.85 45.27 1.94
C ASN A 270 27.22 44.99 0.56
N ASP A 271 27.97 45.30 -0.51
CA ASP A 271 27.56 45.03 -1.90
C ASP A 271 27.61 43.53 -2.30
N ASN A 272 28.14 42.67 -1.43
CA ASN A 272 28.26 41.23 -1.65
C ASN A 272 27.73 40.43 -0.44
N PRO A 273 26.44 40.59 -0.08
CA PRO A 273 25.86 39.98 1.12
C PRO A 273 25.75 38.46 0.98
N VAL A 274 25.95 37.74 2.09
CA VAL A 274 25.78 36.28 2.19
C VAL A 274 24.79 35.99 3.31
N TRP A 275 23.58 35.53 2.96
CA TRP A 275 22.54 35.22 3.95
C TRP A 275 22.57 33.76 4.38
N GLY A 276 22.77 32.82 3.44
CA GLY A 276 22.80 31.39 3.71
C GLY A 276 21.54 30.85 4.41
N VAL A 277 20.39 31.49 4.23
CA VAL A 277 19.16 31.18 4.98
C VAL A 277 18.23 30.27 4.20
N ARG A 278 17.66 29.28 4.88
CA ARG A 278 16.65 28.38 4.33
C ARG A 278 15.26 28.79 4.80
N PHE A 279 14.34 28.95 3.85
CA PHE A 279 12.92 29.09 4.09
C PHE A 279 12.20 27.80 3.72
N ASP A 280 11.36 27.30 4.62
CA ASP A 280 10.42 26.23 4.33
C ASP A 280 9.06 26.86 4.03
N PHE A 281 8.65 26.81 2.75
CA PHE A 281 7.32 27.27 2.36
C PHE A 281 6.24 26.24 2.75
N GLY A 282 6.64 25.07 3.22
CA GLY A 282 5.76 23.97 3.57
C GLY A 282 5.03 23.44 2.33
N PRO A 283 3.80 22.96 2.52
CA PRO A 283 2.94 22.57 1.41
C PRO A 283 2.59 23.77 0.53
N VAL A 284 2.75 23.58 -0.77
CA VAL A 284 2.40 24.51 -1.84
C VAL A 284 1.63 23.77 -2.92
N LYS A 285 0.79 24.51 -3.67
CA LYS A 285 0.13 23.99 -4.86
C LYS A 285 0.91 24.42 -6.09
N MET A 286 1.24 23.46 -6.94
CA MET A 286 1.87 23.69 -8.22
C MET A 286 0.86 24.22 -9.21
N SER A 287 1.25 25.28 -9.92
CA SER A 287 0.47 25.89 -10.99
C SER A 287 1.42 26.34 -12.09
N MET A 288 1.00 26.20 -13.35
CA MET A 288 1.77 26.71 -14.50
C MET A 288 1.83 28.24 -14.55
N ALA A 289 0.93 28.92 -13.81
CA ALA A 289 0.84 30.37 -13.75
C ALA A 289 1.59 30.99 -12.55
N GLU A 290 1.95 30.19 -11.55
CA GLU A 290 2.66 30.68 -10.38
C GLU A 290 4.18 30.57 -10.58
N GLU A 291 4.89 31.60 -10.14
CA GLU A 291 6.34 31.71 -10.24
C GLU A 291 6.90 31.99 -8.85
N LEU A 292 8.08 31.42 -8.55
CA LEU A 292 8.85 31.78 -7.38
C LEU A 292 9.54 33.10 -7.66
N LYS A 293 9.15 34.13 -6.92
CA LYS A 293 9.60 35.51 -7.13
C LYS A 293 10.58 35.93 -6.06
N PHE A 294 11.61 36.65 -6.48
CA PHE A 294 12.59 37.27 -5.62
C PHE A 294 12.60 38.77 -5.87
N GLU A 295 12.64 39.54 -4.80
CA GLU A 295 12.85 40.98 -4.84
C GLU A 295 14.02 41.31 -3.91
N VAL A 296 15.03 41.99 -4.45
CA VAL A 296 16.20 42.45 -3.68
C VAL A 296 16.00 43.92 -3.40
N TRP A 297 16.03 44.28 -2.13
CA TRP A 297 15.75 45.62 -1.62
C TRP A 297 16.95 46.17 -0.86
N ASP A 298 17.14 47.48 -0.95
CA ASP A 298 18.04 48.26 -0.09
C ASP A 298 17.23 48.90 1.05
N GLU A 299 17.72 48.81 2.29
CA GLU A 299 17.06 49.41 3.46
C GLU A 299 17.70 50.74 3.87
N ASP A 300 17.03 51.85 3.56
CA ASP A 300 17.50 53.17 3.98
C ASP A 300 17.22 53.43 5.46
N ASN A 301 18.28 53.51 6.26
CA ASN A 301 18.21 53.67 7.72
C ASN A 301 17.96 55.11 8.20
N THR A 302 17.19 55.92 7.47
CA THR A 302 16.74 57.24 7.95
C THR A 302 15.22 57.34 8.05
N TRP A 303 14.72 58.38 8.72
CA TRP A 303 13.35 58.64 9.21
C TRP A 303 12.16 58.40 8.26
N TYR A 304 12.42 57.96 7.02
CA TYR A 304 11.44 57.51 6.07
C TYR A 304 11.65 56.04 5.66
N LYS A 305 11.29 55.10 6.55
CA LYS A 305 11.12 53.65 6.26
C LYS A 305 10.20 53.30 5.06
N ARG A 306 9.68 54.30 4.33
CA ARG A 306 8.76 54.18 3.20
C ARG A 306 9.45 54.14 1.83
N TRP A 307 10.78 54.24 1.77
CA TRP A 307 11.54 54.37 0.52
C TRP A 307 12.66 53.33 0.38
N ASN A 308 12.49 52.10 0.89
CA ASN A 308 13.42 51.04 0.54
C ASN A 308 13.47 50.91 -0.99
N ASP A 309 14.68 50.93 -1.56
CA ASP A 309 14.86 50.92 -3.02
C ASP A 309 14.86 49.48 -3.55
N LEU A 310 14.06 49.23 -4.58
CA LEU A 310 14.04 47.93 -5.26
C LEU A 310 15.22 47.82 -6.22
N LEU A 311 16.25 47.09 -5.82
CA LEU A 311 17.48 46.87 -6.61
C LEU A 311 17.26 45.93 -7.80
N GLY A 312 16.29 45.02 -7.67
CA GLY A 312 15.87 44.18 -8.77
C GLY A 312 14.85 43.13 -8.37
N LYS A 313 14.23 42.55 -9.39
CA LYS A 313 13.24 41.47 -9.26
C LYS A 313 13.50 40.38 -10.27
N CYS A 314 13.23 39.15 -9.88
CA CYS A 314 13.20 38.03 -10.82
C CYS A 314 12.12 37.03 -10.43
N ALA A 315 11.71 36.23 -11.41
CA ALA A 315 10.72 35.19 -11.24
C ALA A 315 11.19 33.96 -11.99
N ILE A 316 11.07 32.79 -11.37
CA ILE A 316 11.36 31.51 -12.02
C ILE A 316 10.16 30.58 -11.93
N LYS A 317 10.00 29.73 -12.95
CA LYS A 317 9.08 28.61 -12.90
C LYS A 317 9.73 27.46 -12.15
N LEU A 318 9.03 26.95 -11.15
CA LEU A 318 9.50 25.81 -10.37
C LEU A 318 9.47 24.54 -11.22
N ARG A 319 10.53 23.73 -11.09
CA ARG A 319 10.56 22.35 -11.59
C ARG A 319 10.87 21.40 -10.44
N ARG A 320 10.38 20.17 -10.55
CA ARG A 320 10.71 19.11 -9.60
C ARG A 320 12.21 18.87 -9.56
N GLY A 321 12.78 18.77 -8.37
CA GLY A 321 14.19 18.47 -8.16
C GLY A 321 14.66 18.82 -6.75
N SER A 322 15.90 18.43 -6.45
CA SER A 322 16.55 18.68 -5.16
C SER A 322 17.77 19.56 -5.37
N ASP A 323 17.93 20.55 -4.49
CA ASP A 323 19.05 21.50 -4.44
C ASP A 323 19.38 22.14 -5.80
N LEU A 324 18.33 22.47 -6.56
CA LEU A 324 18.45 23.12 -7.85
C LEU A 324 18.99 24.53 -7.64
N SER A 325 20.20 24.77 -8.13
CA SER A 325 20.88 26.07 -8.02
C SER A 325 20.53 26.95 -9.21
N GLU A 326 20.19 28.21 -8.94
CA GLU A 326 19.77 29.20 -9.92
C GLU A 326 20.37 30.57 -9.57
N MET A 327 20.29 31.50 -10.53
CA MET A 327 20.74 32.87 -10.34
C MET A 327 19.80 33.86 -11.02
N CYS A 328 19.75 35.07 -10.48
CA CYS A 328 19.03 36.19 -11.06
C CYS A 328 19.97 37.36 -11.30
N ALA A 329 20.12 37.75 -12.57
CA ALA A 329 20.75 39.01 -12.92
C ALA A 329 19.84 40.17 -12.49
N LEU A 330 20.42 41.13 -11.76
CA LEU A 330 19.74 42.33 -11.29
C LEU A 330 20.21 43.52 -12.15
N ASN A 331 19.65 44.71 -11.93
CA ASN A 331 20.15 45.93 -12.58
C ASN A 331 21.63 46.16 -12.23
N HIS A 332 21.98 45.92 -10.96
CA HIS A 332 23.34 45.90 -10.47
C HIS A 332 23.56 44.61 -9.68
N GLY A 333 24.44 43.76 -10.20
CA GLY A 333 24.84 42.54 -9.53
C GLY A 333 24.00 41.30 -9.86
N THR A 334 24.14 40.27 -9.04
CA THR A 334 23.51 38.96 -9.26
C THR A 334 23.14 38.32 -7.93
N LEU A 335 21.90 37.83 -7.82
CA LEU A 335 21.43 37.03 -6.71
C LEU A 335 21.61 35.54 -7.01
N PHE A 336 22.12 34.78 -6.04
CA PHE A 336 22.27 33.33 -6.11
C PHE A 336 21.40 32.65 -5.05
N PHE A 337 20.65 31.63 -5.47
CA PHE A 337 19.76 30.87 -4.60
C PHE A 337 19.65 29.42 -5.07
N SER A 338 19.11 28.58 -4.22
CA SER A 338 18.73 27.22 -4.60
C SER A 338 17.38 26.84 -4.03
N TYR A 339 16.75 25.80 -4.57
CA TYR A 339 15.50 25.28 -4.02
C TYR A 339 15.37 23.77 -4.21
N THR A 340 14.56 23.18 -3.33
CA THR A 340 14.10 21.79 -3.42
C THR A 340 12.59 21.78 -3.54
N LEU A 341 12.09 21.07 -4.55
CA LEU A 341 10.66 20.84 -4.80
C LEU A 341 10.37 19.34 -4.84
N GLU A 342 9.67 18.84 -3.81
CA GLU A 342 9.27 17.44 -3.68
C GLU A 342 7.75 17.32 -3.84
N CYS A 343 7.27 16.50 -4.78
CA CYS A 343 5.83 16.26 -4.90
C CYS A 343 5.26 15.60 -3.64
N GLY A 344 3.97 15.84 -3.38
CA GLY A 344 3.25 15.15 -2.32
C GLY A 344 3.28 13.62 -2.49
N PRO A 345 2.96 12.85 -1.42
CA PRO A 345 2.92 11.40 -1.50
C PRO A 345 2.05 10.92 -2.68
N SER A 346 2.54 9.94 -3.43
CA SER A 346 1.84 9.39 -4.61
C SER A 346 1.50 10.40 -5.71
N LEU A 347 2.20 11.54 -5.76
CA LEU A 347 2.13 12.51 -6.85
C LEU A 347 3.44 12.54 -7.65
N GLY A 348 3.32 12.79 -8.95
CA GLY A 348 4.42 12.85 -9.89
C GLY A 348 4.13 13.74 -11.09
N GLY A 349 4.96 13.58 -12.13
CA GLY A 349 5.01 14.51 -13.26
C GLY A 349 5.73 15.83 -12.92
N PRO A 350 5.88 16.73 -13.90
CA PRO A 350 6.61 18.00 -13.75
C PRO A 350 5.92 18.99 -12.79
N THR A 351 4.60 18.88 -12.66
CA THR A 351 3.75 19.78 -11.84
C THR A 351 3.06 19.06 -10.68
N CYS A 352 3.48 17.82 -10.34
CA CYS A 352 2.88 17.02 -9.26
C CYS A 352 1.38 16.73 -9.46
N MET A 353 0.87 16.79 -10.69
CA MET A 353 -0.55 16.57 -11.00
C MET A 353 -0.90 15.10 -11.23
N GLU A 354 0.09 14.27 -11.54
CA GLU A 354 -0.13 12.89 -11.94
C GLU A 354 -0.09 11.97 -10.72
N TYR A 355 -0.98 10.97 -10.67
CA TYR A 355 -0.84 9.90 -9.68
C TYR A 355 0.40 9.07 -9.98
N THR A 356 1.17 8.76 -8.95
CA THR A 356 2.33 7.86 -9.03
C THR A 356 2.17 6.76 -7.97
N PRO A 357 2.22 5.48 -8.38
CA PRO A 357 2.20 4.38 -7.43
C PRO A 357 3.48 4.37 -6.58
N SER A 358 3.38 3.83 -5.36
CA SER A 358 4.52 3.69 -4.44
C SER A 358 4.91 2.21 -4.31
N PRO A 359 5.58 1.61 -5.32
CA PRO A 359 5.97 0.20 -5.27
C PRO A 359 6.96 -0.08 -4.13
N MET A 360 7.06 -1.34 -3.72
CA MET A 360 8.14 -1.79 -2.84
C MET A 360 9.49 -1.63 -3.55
N SER A 361 10.56 -1.33 -2.79
CA SER A 361 11.92 -1.28 -3.36
C SER A 361 12.38 -2.64 -3.92
N ALA A 362 13.26 -2.61 -4.91
CA ALA A 362 13.77 -3.80 -5.57
C ALA A 362 14.57 -4.72 -4.64
N GLU A 363 15.23 -4.14 -3.63
CA GLU A 363 15.96 -4.88 -2.60
C GLU A 363 15.01 -5.70 -1.72
N LEU A 364 13.89 -5.12 -1.30
CA LEU A 364 12.90 -5.81 -0.46
C LEU A 364 12.14 -6.89 -1.24
N MET A 365 11.92 -6.70 -2.55
CA MET A 365 11.29 -7.71 -3.40
C MET A 365 12.07 -9.05 -3.45
N LYS A 366 13.34 -9.08 -3.04
CA LYS A 366 14.14 -10.31 -2.96
C LYS A 366 13.81 -11.18 -1.73
N SER A 367 13.31 -10.58 -0.66
CA SER A 367 13.08 -11.26 0.63
C SER A 367 11.60 -11.34 1.02
N PHE A 368 10.75 -10.52 0.40
CA PHE A 368 9.31 -10.50 0.64
C PHE A 368 8.56 -11.30 -0.43
N VAL A 369 7.55 -12.05 0.00
CA VAL A 369 6.62 -12.76 -0.91
C VAL A 369 5.47 -11.84 -1.34
N SER A 370 5.11 -10.88 -0.49
CA SER A 370 4.16 -9.80 -0.78
C SER A 370 4.53 -8.55 0.02
N ARG A 371 3.83 -7.43 -0.18
CA ARG A 371 4.13 -6.17 0.52
C ARG A 371 4.29 -6.31 2.04
N ASN A 372 3.50 -7.19 2.62
CA ASN A 372 3.37 -7.32 4.07
C ASN A 372 3.67 -8.74 4.56
N ALA A 373 4.41 -9.54 3.79
CA ALA A 373 4.69 -10.93 4.14
C ALA A 373 6.09 -11.39 3.73
N VAL A 374 6.78 -12.04 4.67
CA VAL A 374 8.04 -12.75 4.46
C VAL A 374 7.87 -14.22 4.80
N PRO A 375 8.67 -15.14 4.24
CA PRO A 375 8.70 -16.52 4.71
C PRO A 375 9.10 -16.56 6.19
N LEU A 376 8.49 -17.46 6.97
CA LEU A 376 8.82 -17.61 8.38
C LEU A 376 10.32 -17.96 8.54
N PRO A 377 11.11 -17.21 9.35
CA PRO A 377 12.52 -17.49 9.52
C PRO A 377 12.77 -18.89 10.07
N ARG A 378 13.77 -19.61 9.55
CA ARG A 378 14.09 -20.99 9.97
C ARG A 378 14.37 -21.11 11.48
N SER A 379 14.96 -20.08 12.09
CA SER A 379 15.19 -20.02 13.55
C SER A 379 13.87 -20.04 14.33
N LEU A 380 12.89 -19.25 13.90
CA LEU A 380 11.58 -19.17 14.53
C LEU A 380 10.77 -20.45 14.30
N VAL A 381 10.86 -21.05 13.11
CA VAL A 381 10.29 -22.39 12.85
C VAL A 381 10.83 -23.40 13.87
N ALA A 382 12.14 -23.44 14.10
CA ALA A 382 12.75 -24.35 15.06
C ALA A 382 12.30 -24.09 16.52
N GLU A 383 12.06 -22.84 16.89
CA GLU A 383 11.54 -22.48 18.21
C GLU A 383 10.08 -22.90 18.39
N MET A 384 9.21 -22.59 17.41
CA MET A 384 7.81 -23.02 17.41
C MET A 384 7.68 -24.55 17.50
N MET A 385 8.57 -25.27 16.81
CA MET A 385 8.65 -26.73 16.88
C MET A 385 9.02 -27.27 18.26
N LYS A 386 9.97 -26.62 18.94
CA LYS A 386 10.32 -26.97 20.33
C LYS A 386 9.13 -26.74 21.27
N GLY A 387 8.38 -25.66 21.08
CA GLY A 387 7.17 -25.36 21.85
C GLY A 387 6.08 -26.43 21.64
N TYR A 388 5.84 -26.83 20.40
CA TYR A 388 4.86 -27.87 20.07
C TYR A 388 5.23 -29.22 20.70
N SER A 389 6.51 -29.61 20.63
CA SER A 389 7.02 -30.86 21.22
C SER A 389 6.85 -30.93 22.75
N ARG A 390 6.75 -29.77 23.43
CA ARG A 390 6.51 -29.69 24.89
C ARG A 390 5.03 -29.72 25.28
N LEU A 391 4.13 -29.36 24.36
CA LEU A 391 2.68 -29.36 24.58
C LEU A 391 2.06 -30.74 24.32
N GLU A 392 2.78 -31.64 23.65
CA GLU A 392 2.38 -33.05 23.57
C GLU A 392 2.65 -33.72 24.93
N PRO A 393 1.67 -34.40 25.55
CA PRO A 393 1.96 -35.23 26.70
C PRO A 393 3.00 -36.27 26.30
N SER A 394 4.12 -36.30 27.01
CA SER A 394 5.15 -37.32 26.83
C SER A 394 4.48 -38.69 26.93
N SER A 395 4.44 -39.42 25.82
CA SER A 395 4.19 -40.86 25.85
C SER A 395 5.44 -41.57 26.39
N SER A 396 5.82 -41.23 27.62
CA SER A 396 6.79 -41.98 28.40
C SER A 396 6.06 -43.09 29.12
N SER A 397 6.19 -44.29 28.58
CA SER A 397 6.12 -45.55 29.32
C SER A 397 6.78 -45.41 30.70
N GLY A 398 6.03 -45.67 31.77
CA GLY A 398 6.54 -45.66 33.14
C GLY A 398 5.57 -46.30 34.12
N ASN A 399 5.76 -47.61 34.32
CA ASN A 399 5.37 -48.46 35.45
C ASN A 399 3.97 -48.31 36.08
N ARG A 400 3.13 -49.28 35.73
CA ARG A 400 2.10 -49.82 36.63
C ARG A 400 2.82 -50.62 37.72
N SER A 401 3.18 -49.98 38.83
CA SER A 401 3.44 -50.67 40.09
C SER A 401 2.09 -51.12 40.66
N GLN A 402 1.96 -52.44 40.81
CA GLN A 402 1.04 -53.04 41.76
C GLN A 402 1.41 -52.55 43.15
N GLU A 403 0.43 -52.13 43.95
CA GLU A 403 0.37 -52.41 45.38
C GLU A 403 -1.04 -52.09 45.88
N GLU A 404 -1.61 -53.15 46.49
CA GLU A 404 -2.76 -53.32 47.40
C GLU A 404 -3.96 -52.34 47.39
#